data_AF-A0A6L9W878-F1
#
_entry.id   AF-A0A6L9W878-F1
#
_cell.length_a   1.000
_cell.length_b   1.000
_cell.length_c   1.000
_cell.angle_alpha   90.00
_cell.angle_beta   90.00
_cell.angle_gamma   90.00
#
_symmetry.space_group_name_H-M   'P 1'
#
loop_
_entity.id
_entity.type
_entity.pdbx_description
1 polymer ?
#
loop_
_entity_poly.entity_id
_entity_poly.type
_entity_poly.pdbx_seq_one_letter_code
_entity_poly.pdbx_strand_id
1 'polypeptide(L)'
;MLHSPTEAVPAASPAEHWTQPSGSNGREAPSERGLAWLLLIGGLLGLVASFVLAVEKYALLADPSYVPTCSLNPVLSCGSIMSSAQAEAFGFPNPLLGVAGFAVVVSTGGALLAGARVAGWFWGGLQIGATLAVIFVHWLIFSSLYRIGALCPYCMVVWAVTVPLFWYVTLRNATALTLRNATALTLRLPPWLARAVALARARHGVVLTVWVLIITAAILERFWLYWSTLVD
;
A
#
# COMPACT_ATOMS: atom_id res chain seq x y z
N MET A 1 52.55 46.03 -43.78
CA MET A 1 52.28 45.95 -42.33
C MET A 1 51.60 47.27 -41.98
N LEU A 2 50.29 47.39 -41.76
CA LEU A 2 49.40 46.61 -40.92
C LEU A 2 48.00 46.50 -41.56
N HIS A 3 47.38 45.35 -41.38
CA HIS A 3 46.00 45.03 -41.72
C HIS A 3 44.99 45.67 -40.74
N SER A 4 43.76 45.82 -41.24
CA SER A 4 42.48 45.51 -40.56
C SER A 4 41.67 46.63 -39.88
N PRO A 5 40.32 46.45 -39.80
CA PRO A 5 39.37 47.38 -40.41
C PRO A 5 38.23 47.84 -39.45
N THR A 6 37.36 48.71 -39.97
CA THR A 6 36.01 49.06 -39.50
C THR A 6 35.33 48.08 -38.54
N GLU A 7 35.07 48.50 -37.30
CA GLU A 7 34.09 47.88 -36.41
C GLU A 7 32.69 48.42 -36.73
N ALA A 8 31.91 47.60 -37.43
CA ALA A 8 30.46 47.70 -37.46
C ALA A 8 29.91 46.92 -36.25
N VAL A 9 29.15 47.59 -35.38
CA VAL A 9 28.43 46.98 -34.26
C VAL A 9 27.29 46.11 -34.82
N PRO A 10 27.21 44.80 -34.52
CA PRO A 10 26.11 43.96 -34.98
C PRO A 10 24.82 44.18 -34.18
N ALA A 11 23.72 43.96 -34.89
CA ALA A 11 22.34 44.11 -34.47
C ALA A 11 21.94 43.28 -33.23
N ALA A 12 20.95 43.81 -32.50
CA ALA A 12 20.32 43.21 -31.34
C ALA A 12 19.83 41.77 -31.60
N SER A 13 20.13 40.89 -30.64
CA SER A 13 19.63 39.52 -30.54
C SER A 13 18.09 39.50 -30.44
N PRO A 14 17.38 38.64 -31.19
CA PRO A 14 15.94 38.49 -31.03
C PRO A 14 15.63 37.88 -29.66
N ALA A 15 14.75 38.55 -28.93
CA ALA A 15 14.14 38.14 -27.68
C ALA A 15 14.03 36.61 -27.51
N GLU A 16 14.68 36.10 -26.46
CA GLU A 16 14.35 34.81 -25.87
C GLU A 16 12.89 34.87 -25.41
N HIS A 17 12.02 34.36 -26.26
CA HIS A 17 10.66 34.01 -25.93
C HIS A 17 10.74 32.92 -24.86
N TRP A 18 10.72 33.33 -23.59
CA TRP A 18 10.45 32.42 -22.48
C TRP A 18 9.03 31.90 -22.64
N THR A 19 8.86 30.87 -23.47
CA THR A 19 7.67 30.03 -23.51
C THR A 19 7.59 29.37 -22.13
N GLN A 20 6.93 30.06 -21.21
CA GLN A 20 6.36 29.46 -20.02
C GLN A 20 5.59 28.23 -20.51
N PRO A 21 5.90 27.00 -20.05
CA PRO A 21 5.07 25.86 -20.39
C PRO A 21 3.69 26.14 -19.78
N SER A 22 2.78 26.57 -20.66
CA SER A 22 1.37 26.77 -20.38
C SER A 22 0.87 25.58 -19.60
N GLY A 23 0.26 25.85 -18.44
CA GLY A 23 -0.26 24.85 -17.52
C GLY A 23 -0.93 23.73 -18.29
N SER A 24 -0.24 22.58 -18.37
CA SER A 24 -0.91 21.35 -18.72
C SER A 24 -1.90 21.12 -17.60
N ASN A 25 -3.18 21.37 -17.86
CA ASN A 25 -4.27 20.71 -17.16
C ASN A 25 -4.05 19.21 -17.36
N GLY A 26 -3.15 18.67 -16.54
CA GLY A 26 -2.83 17.27 -16.45
C GLY A 26 -4.06 16.60 -15.92
N ARG A 27 -4.94 16.20 -16.83
CA ARG A 27 -5.84 15.08 -16.57
C ARG A 27 -4.93 13.88 -16.35
N GLU A 28 -4.44 13.75 -15.11
CA GLU A 28 -3.87 12.50 -14.62
C GLU A 28 -4.82 11.39 -15.05
N ALA A 29 -4.28 10.34 -15.65
CA ALA A 29 -5.11 9.25 -16.14
C ALA A 29 -6.02 8.79 -14.97
N PRO A 30 -7.32 8.54 -15.18
CA PRO A 30 -8.26 8.23 -14.09
C PRO A 30 -7.78 7.15 -13.11
N SER A 31 -6.90 6.24 -13.57
CA SER A 31 -6.26 5.22 -12.73
C SER A 31 -5.22 5.74 -11.72
N GLU A 32 -4.52 6.84 -12.01
CA GLU A 32 -3.47 7.39 -11.12
C GLU A 32 -4.07 8.11 -9.92
N ARG A 33 -5.14 8.88 -10.16
CA ARG A 33 -5.88 9.56 -9.09
C ARG A 33 -6.59 8.57 -8.16
N GLY A 34 -7.12 7.47 -8.73
CA GLY A 34 -7.69 6.37 -7.95
C GLY A 34 -6.67 5.70 -7.02
N LEU A 35 -5.44 5.44 -7.52
CA LEU A 35 -4.35 4.92 -6.69
C LEU A 35 -3.95 5.90 -5.59
N ALA A 36 -3.86 7.20 -5.87
CA ALA A 36 -3.52 8.21 -4.87
C ALA A 36 -4.53 8.24 -3.71
N TRP A 37 -5.83 8.18 -4.01
CA TRP A 37 -6.89 8.06 -3.00
C TRP A 37 -6.83 6.75 -2.23
N LEU A 38 -6.54 5.63 -2.92
CA LEU A 38 -6.37 4.33 -2.25
C LEU A 38 -5.20 4.38 -1.26
N LEU A 39 -4.06 4.93 -1.66
CA LEU A 39 -2.89 5.10 -0.78
C LEU A 39 -3.24 5.99 0.41
N LEU A 40 -3.94 7.11 0.18
CA LEU A 40 -4.30 8.02 1.26
C LEU A 40 -5.29 7.38 2.24
N ILE A 41 -6.44 6.91 1.76
CA ILE A 41 -7.53 6.39 2.61
C ILE A 41 -7.13 5.05 3.22
N GLY A 42 -6.60 4.12 2.41
CA GLY A 42 -6.13 2.82 2.89
C GLY A 42 -4.97 2.98 3.87
N GLY A 43 -4.06 3.92 3.61
CA GLY A 43 -3.00 4.30 4.54
C GLY A 43 -3.55 4.85 5.86
N LEU A 44 -4.53 5.75 5.82
CA LEU A 44 -5.11 6.36 7.02
C LEU A 44 -5.82 5.32 7.88
N LEU A 45 -6.61 4.44 7.26
CA LEU A 45 -7.28 3.34 7.95
C LEU A 45 -6.26 2.38 8.60
N GLY A 46 -5.21 2.02 7.87
CA GLY A 46 -4.12 1.19 8.40
C GLY A 46 -3.35 1.86 9.52
N LEU A 47 -3.07 3.16 9.40
CA LEU A 47 -2.36 3.97 10.39
C LEU A 47 -3.17 4.07 11.69
N VAL A 48 -4.45 4.40 11.60
CA VAL A 48 -5.34 4.48 12.76
C VAL A 48 -5.45 3.11 13.44
N ALA A 49 -5.71 2.04 12.69
CA ALA A 49 -5.81 0.69 13.24
C ALA A 49 -4.49 0.27 13.93
N SER A 50 -3.34 0.54 13.31
CA SER A 50 -2.03 0.20 13.88
C SER A 50 -1.69 1.06 15.11
N PHE A 51 -2.05 2.34 15.10
CA PHE A 51 -1.85 3.23 16.23
C PHE A 51 -2.69 2.78 17.44
N VAL A 52 -3.98 2.51 17.21
CA VAL A 52 -4.86 1.99 18.27
C VAL A 52 -4.32 0.66 18.80
N LEU A 53 -3.94 -0.28 17.94
CA LEU A 53 -3.31 -1.53 18.36
C LEU A 53 -2.04 -1.33 19.19
N ALA A 54 -1.22 -0.32 18.87
CA ALA A 54 -0.07 0.00 19.70
C ALA A 54 -0.50 0.49 21.10
N VAL A 55 -1.45 1.42 21.17
CA VAL A 55 -1.99 1.93 22.43
C VAL A 55 -2.60 0.81 23.29
N GLU A 56 -3.42 -0.05 22.69
CA GLU A 56 -4.03 -1.20 23.36
C GLU A 56 -2.95 -2.16 23.92
N LYS A 57 -1.82 -2.32 23.21
CA LYS A 57 -0.71 -3.18 23.65
C LYS A 57 -0.05 -2.58 24.89
N TYR A 58 0.23 -1.28 24.85
CA TYR A 58 0.83 -0.59 25.99
C TYR A 58 -0.08 -0.60 27.22
N ALA A 59 -1.38 -0.41 27.04
CA ALA A 59 -2.36 -0.51 28.13
C ALA A 59 -2.37 -1.91 28.75
N LEU A 60 -2.38 -2.97 27.93
CA LEU A 60 -2.33 -4.36 28.40
C LEU A 60 -1.00 -4.71 29.10
N LEU A 61 0.12 -4.11 28.67
CA LEU A 61 1.42 -4.27 29.32
C LEU A 61 1.49 -3.55 30.68
N ALA A 62 0.78 -2.43 30.82
CA ALA A 62 0.72 -1.67 32.07
C ALA A 62 -0.23 -2.30 33.09
N ASP A 63 -1.35 -2.87 32.62
CA ASP A 63 -2.34 -3.55 33.44
C ASP A 63 -2.79 -4.85 32.76
N PRO A 64 -2.34 -6.02 33.23
CA PRO A 64 -2.76 -7.31 32.68
C PRO A 64 -4.27 -7.60 32.80
N SER A 65 -5.00 -6.86 33.63
CA SER A 65 -6.46 -6.97 33.77
C SER A 65 -7.24 -6.08 32.78
N TYR A 66 -6.53 -5.25 32.00
CA TYR A 66 -7.12 -4.40 30.98
C TYR A 66 -7.77 -5.22 29.86
N VAL A 67 -8.99 -4.85 29.48
CA VAL A 67 -9.73 -5.47 28.38
C VAL A 67 -9.68 -4.55 27.16
N PRO A 68 -8.99 -4.95 26.07
CA PRO A 68 -8.90 -4.12 24.88
C PRO A 68 -10.25 -3.82 24.24
N THR A 69 -10.41 -2.65 23.63
CA THR A 69 -11.68 -2.24 22.97
C THR A 69 -12.06 -3.14 21.79
N CYS A 70 -11.07 -3.80 21.20
CA CYS A 70 -11.21 -4.80 20.14
C CYS A 70 -11.58 -6.20 20.64
N SER A 71 -11.74 -6.42 21.95
CA SER A 71 -12.13 -7.70 22.56
C SER A 71 -13.64 -7.72 22.84
N LEU A 72 -14.41 -8.26 21.90
CA LEU A 72 -15.87 -8.22 21.91
C LEU A 72 -16.48 -9.53 22.41
N ASN A 73 -15.85 -10.65 22.10
CA ASN A 73 -16.30 -11.99 22.47
C ASN A 73 -15.10 -12.97 22.45
N PRO A 74 -15.27 -14.25 22.85
CA PRO A 74 -14.16 -15.20 22.92
C PRO A 74 -13.44 -15.44 21.58
N VAL A 75 -14.13 -15.29 20.45
CA VAL A 75 -13.54 -15.42 19.10
C VAL A 75 -12.90 -14.11 18.65
N LEU A 76 -13.60 -12.98 18.82
CA LEU A 76 -13.12 -11.63 18.55
C LEU A 76 -12.39 -11.08 19.78
N SER A 77 -11.24 -11.67 20.10
CA SER A 77 -10.41 -11.32 21.26
C SER A 77 -9.06 -10.77 20.83
N CYS A 78 -8.92 -9.46 20.97
CA CYS A 78 -7.67 -8.75 20.74
C CYS A 78 -6.62 -9.10 21.79
N GLY A 79 -7.05 -9.27 23.06
CA GLY A 79 -6.18 -9.59 24.19
C GLY A 79 -5.38 -10.87 23.98
N SER A 80 -6.03 -11.95 23.53
CA SER A 80 -5.35 -13.23 23.27
C SER A 80 -4.36 -13.18 22.10
N ILE A 81 -4.62 -12.33 21.11
CA ILE A 81 -3.67 -12.09 20.02
C ILE A 81 -2.46 -11.31 20.56
N MET A 82 -2.69 -10.28 21.35
CA MET A 82 -1.66 -9.36 21.80
C MET A 82 -0.76 -9.95 22.88
N SER A 83 -1.24 -10.92 23.65
CA SER A 83 -0.44 -11.70 24.61
C SER A 83 0.40 -12.82 23.97
N SER A 84 0.23 -13.06 22.68
CA SER A 84 0.96 -14.12 21.96
C SER A 84 2.37 -13.68 21.58
N ALA A 85 3.30 -14.64 21.46
CA ALA A 85 4.66 -14.36 20.99
C ALA A 85 4.68 -13.81 19.56
N GLN A 86 3.67 -14.12 18.76
CA GLN A 86 3.51 -13.64 17.39
C GLN A 86 3.23 -12.14 17.33
N ALA A 87 2.75 -11.52 18.42
CA ALA A 87 2.53 -10.08 18.50
C ALA A 87 3.84 -9.26 18.54
N GLU A 88 4.98 -9.92 18.76
CA GLU A 88 6.32 -9.32 18.87
C GLU A 88 7.35 -10.08 18.03
N ALA A 89 7.08 -10.21 16.72
CA ALA A 89 7.87 -11.06 15.82
C ALA A 89 9.35 -10.65 15.71
N PHE A 90 9.66 -9.38 15.99
CA PHE A 90 11.00 -8.80 15.92
C PHE A 90 11.53 -8.32 17.28
N GLY A 91 10.92 -8.77 18.38
CA GLY A 91 11.28 -8.34 19.74
C GLY A 91 10.68 -7.00 20.17
N PHE A 92 9.76 -6.45 19.37
CA PHE A 92 8.96 -5.28 19.71
C PHE A 92 7.54 -5.42 19.15
N PRO A 93 6.56 -4.65 19.64
CA PRO A 93 5.18 -4.75 19.18
C PRO A 93 5.04 -4.53 17.67
N ASN A 94 4.52 -5.55 16.97
CA ASN A 94 4.26 -5.47 15.53
C ASN A 94 3.46 -4.23 15.09
N PRO A 95 2.49 -3.69 15.87
CA PRO A 95 1.76 -2.48 15.48
C PRO A 95 2.66 -1.27 15.16
N LEU A 96 3.86 -1.20 15.73
CA LEU A 96 4.83 -0.14 15.43
C LEU A 96 5.31 -0.18 13.97
N LEU A 97 5.48 -1.38 13.39
CA LEU A 97 5.77 -1.54 11.95
C LEU A 97 4.63 -0.98 11.11
N GLY A 98 3.38 -1.24 11.54
CA GLY A 98 2.19 -0.69 10.90
C GLY A 98 2.17 0.83 10.93
N VAL A 99 2.42 1.44 12.09
CA VAL A 99 2.48 2.91 12.22
C VAL A 99 3.52 3.51 11.27
N ALA A 100 4.74 2.98 11.25
CA ALA A 100 5.79 3.47 10.36
C ALA A 100 5.45 3.27 8.87
N GLY A 101 5.03 2.07 8.48
CA GLY A 101 4.71 1.73 7.09
C GLY A 101 3.52 2.53 6.55
N PHE A 102 2.42 2.59 7.30
CA PHE A 102 1.23 3.31 6.87
C PHE A 102 1.44 4.83 6.86
N ALA A 103 2.28 5.40 7.74
CA ALA A 103 2.64 6.82 7.66
C ALA A 103 3.30 7.17 6.30
N VAL A 104 4.20 6.30 5.80
CA VAL A 104 4.81 6.47 4.47
C VAL A 104 3.75 6.38 3.37
N VAL A 105 2.83 5.42 3.47
CA VAL A 105 1.75 5.22 2.49
C VAL A 105 0.81 6.43 2.45
N VAL A 106 0.37 6.94 3.61
CA VAL A 106 -0.47 8.15 3.73
C VAL A 106 0.24 9.35 3.12
N SER A 107 1.50 9.57 3.49
CA SER A 107 2.30 10.69 2.99
C SER A 107 2.45 10.62 1.47
N THR A 108 2.64 9.41 0.93
CA THR A 108 2.72 9.18 -0.53
C THR A 108 1.39 9.51 -1.21
N GLY A 109 0.27 9.03 -0.67
CA GLY A 109 -1.07 9.32 -1.20
C GLY A 109 -1.38 10.82 -1.21
N GLY A 110 -1.09 11.51 -0.10
CA GLY A 110 -1.26 12.96 0.03
C GLY A 110 -0.38 13.74 -0.95
N ALA A 111 0.90 13.36 -1.08
CA ALA A 111 1.81 13.99 -2.03
C ALA A 111 1.33 13.83 -3.49
N LEU A 112 0.88 12.63 -3.88
CA LEU A 112 0.34 12.39 -5.21
C LEU A 112 -0.92 13.23 -5.47
N LEU A 113 -1.84 13.34 -4.50
CA LEU A 113 -3.03 14.18 -4.64
C LEU A 113 -2.71 15.69 -4.72
N ALA A 114 -1.58 16.11 -4.14
CA ALA A 114 -1.05 17.46 -4.29
C ALA A 114 -0.33 17.69 -5.64
N GLY A 115 -0.30 16.70 -6.52
CA GLY A 115 0.33 16.78 -7.84
C GLY A 115 1.83 16.45 -7.85
N ALA A 116 2.37 15.90 -6.76
CA ALA A 116 3.77 15.49 -6.72
C ALA A 116 4.01 14.28 -7.64
N ARG A 117 5.16 14.27 -8.31
CA ARG A 117 5.61 13.13 -9.10
C ARG A 117 6.75 12.44 -8.37
N VAL A 118 6.51 11.23 -7.90
CA VAL A 118 7.54 10.46 -7.18
C VAL A 118 8.41 9.65 -8.15
N ALA A 119 9.70 9.57 -7.84
CA ALA A 119 10.69 8.93 -8.69
C ALA A 119 10.49 7.40 -8.81
N GLY A 120 11.02 6.80 -9.88
CA GLY A 120 10.89 5.36 -10.13
C GLY A 120 11.46 4.47 -9.01
N TRP A 121 12.57 4.89 -8.39
CA TRP A 121 13.17 4.15 -7.26
C TRP A 121 12.26 4.14 -6.03
N PHE A 122 11.54 5.25 -5.78
CA PHE A 122 10.61 5.36 -4.65
C PHE A 122 9.46 4.38 -4.81
N TRP A 123 8.92 4.26 -6.02
CA TRP A 123 7.92 3.25 -6.35
C TRP A 123 8.43 1.81 -6.20
N GLY A 124 9.72 1.58 -6.48
CA GLY A 124 10.38 0.30 -6.20
C GLY A 124 10.49 0.01 -4.70
N GLY A 125 10.89 1.00 -3.90
CA GLY A 125 10.91 0.90 -2.44
C GLY A 125 9.53 0.63 -1.85
N LEU A 126 8.50 1.35 -2.33
CA LEU A 126 7.11 1.15 -1.92
C LEU A 126 6.61 -0.26 -2.27
N GLN A 127 7.00 -0.80 -3.42
CA GLN A 127 6.69 -2.18 -3.80
C GLN A 127 7.33 -3.18 -2.84
N ILE A 128 8.61 -3.02 -2.53
CA ILE A 128 9.34 -3.91 -1.62
C ILE A 128 8.66 -3.89 -0.25
N GLY A 129 8.41 -2.70 0.30
CA GLY A 129 7.70 -2.53 1.57
C GLY A 129 6.31 -3.17 1.57
N ALA A 130 5.50 -2.92 0.53
CA ALA A 130 4.17 -3.51 0.41
C ALA A 130 4.21 -5.05 0.27
N THR A 131 5.23 -5.59 -0.40
CA THR A 131 5.42 -7.04 -0.56
C THR A 131 5.73 -7.68 0.78
N LEU A 132 6.68 -7.10 1.53
CA LEU A 132 7.02 -7.55 2.88
C LEU A 132 5.81 -7.47 3.81
N ALA A 133 5.05 -6.37 3.74
CA ALA A 133 3.83 -6.18 4.53
C ALA A 133 2.77 -7.25 4.22
N VAL A 134 2.52 -7.56 2.94
CA VAL A 134 1.58 -8.61 2.55
C VAL A 134 2.02 -9.98 3.06
N ILE A 135 3.29 -10.34 2.90
CA ILE A 135 3.82 -11.61 3.40
C ILE A 135 3.62 -11.71 4.92
N PHE A 136 3.98 -10.64 5.64
CA PHE A 136 3.84 -10.58 7.09
C PHE A 136 2.38 -10.68 7.55
N VAL A 137 1.47 -9.97 6.88
CA VAL A 137 0.03 -10.04 7.14
C VAL A 137 -0.51 -11.45 6.95
N HIS A 138 -0.13 -12.15 5.88
CA HIS A 138 -0.60 -13.53 5.65
C HIS A 138 -0.09 -14.50 6.72
N TRP A 139 1.15 -14.32 7.18
CA TRP A 139 1.68 -15.08 8.31
C TRP A 139 0.92 -14.80 9.61
N LEU A 140 0.53 -13.54 9.87
CA LEU A 140 -0.29 -13.16 11.02
C LEU A 140 -1.71 -13.71 10.93
N ILE A 141 -2.33 -13.72 9.74
CA ILE A 141 -3.64 -14.35 9.50
C ILE A 141 -3.58 -15.83 9.87
N PHE A 142 -2.59 -16.55 9.33
CA PHE A 142 -2.41 -17.97 9.62
C PHE A 142 -2.21 -18.23 11.11
N SER A 143 -1.39 -17.41 11.77
CA SER A 143 -1.14 -17.50 13.20
C SER A 143 -2.41 -17.25 14.02
N SER A 144 -3.19 -16.23 13.66
CA SER A 144 -4.45 -15.88 14.34
C SER A 144 -5.48 -17.01 14.24
N LEU A 145 -5.67 -17.58 13.04
CA LEU A 145 -6.66 -18.64 12.79
C LEU A 145 -6.25 -19.99 13.37
N TYR A 146 -5.02 -20.43 13.12
CA TYR A 146 -4.61 -21.83 13.33
C TYR A 146 -3.68 -22.04 14.52
N ARG A 147 -3.10 -20.99 15.10
CA ARG A 147 -2.27 -21.09 16.32
C ARG A 147 -2.97 -20.54 17.55
N ILE A 148 -3.55 -19.35 17.44
CA ILE A 148 -4.17 -18.64 18.57
C ILE A 148 -5.65 -19.01 18.68
N GLY A 149 -6.34 -19.15 17.55
CA GLY A 149 -7.78 -19.40 17.54
C GLY A 149 -8.60 -18.18 17.95
N ALA A 150 -8.11 -16.98 17.63
CA ALA A 150 -8.79 -15.71 17.90
C ALA A 150 -8.58 -14.72 16.76
N LEU A 151 -9.44 -13.72 16.73
CA LEU A 151 -9.55 -12.71 15.69
C LEU A 151 -9.57 -11.32 16.32
N CYS A 152 -8.95 -10.35 15.67
CA CYS A 152 -8.96 -8.96 16.11
C CYS A 152 -9.52 -8.06 15.00
N PRO A 153 -10.59 -7.27 15.27
CA PRO A 153 -11.16 -6.35 14.30
C PRO A 153 -10.15 -5.34 13.74
N TYR A 154 -9.26 -4.77 14.57
CA TYR A 154 -8.24 -3.84 14.07
C TYR A 154 -7.19 -4.51 13.20
N CYS A 155 -6.79 -5.75 13.53
CA CYS A 155 -5.90 -6.53 12.66
C CYS A 155 -6.56 -6.81 11.30
N MET A 156 -7.86 -7.17 11.29
CA MET A 156 -8.59 -7.36 10.04
C MET A 156 -8.64 -6.11 9.17
N VAL A 157 -8.78 -4.92 9.77
CA VAL A 157 -8.68 -3.66 9.03
C VAL A 157 -7.31 -3.54 8.36
N VAL A 158 -6.22 -3.80 9.11
CA VAL A 158 -4.85 -3.81 8.56
C VAL A 158 -4.74 -4.81 7.41
N TRP A 159 -5.31 -6.01 7.54
CA TRP A 159 -5.31 -7.02 6.46
C TRP A 159 -6.04 -6.52 5.22
N ALA A 160 -7.23 -5.97 5.42
CA ALA A 160 -8.13 -5.51 4.38
C ALA A 160 -7.55 -4.33 3.57
N VAL A 161 -6.73 -3.47 4.18
CA VAL A 161 -6.09 -2.35 3.46
C VAL A 161 -4.74 -2.74 2.85
N THR A 162 -3.96 -3.60 3.49
CA THR A 162 -2.60 -3.96 3.03
C THR A 162 -2.61 -4.65 1.66
N VAL A 163 -3.56 -5.57 1.43
CA VAL A 163 -3.62 -6.36 0.18
C VAL A 163 -4.01 -5.51 -1.03
N PRO A 164 -5.06 -4.65 -0.97
CA PRO A 164 -5.33 -3.69 -2.04
C PRO A 164 -4.15 -2.75 -2.31
N LEU A 165 -3.51 -2.21 -1.28
CA LEU A 165 -2.36 -1.31 -1.45
C LEU A 165 -1.25 -2.01 -2.24
N PHE A 166 -0.85 -3.21 -1.82
CA PHE A 166 0.13 -4.01 -2.56
C PHE A 166 -0.31 -4.29 -4.00
N TRP A 167 -1.55 -4.72 -4.20
CA TRP A 167 -2.05 -5.12 -5.52
C TRP A 167 -2.01 -3.96 -6.51
N TYR A 168 -2.52 -2.79 -6.12
CA TYR A 168 -2.58 -1.64 -7.02
C TYR A 168 -1.22 -0.96 -7.21
N VAL A 169 -0.32 -0.98 -6.22
CA VAL A 169 1.07 -0.56 -6.40
C VAL A 169 1.79 -1.51 -7.38
N THR A 170 1.53 -2.81 -7.28
CA THR A 170 2.07 -3.84 -8.20
C THR A 170 1.57 -3.61 -9.63
N LEU A 171 0.27 -3.42 -9.82
CA LEU A 171 -0.33 -3.14 -11.13
C LEU A 171 0.25 -1.86 -11.75
N ARG A 172 0.43 -0.81 -10.96
CA ARG A 172 1.03 0.45 -11.40
C ARG A 172 2.48 0.25 -11.84
N ASN A 173 3.28 -0.45 -11.05
CA ASN A 173 4.68 -0.73 -11.37
C ASN A 173 4.84 -1.62 -12.59
N ALA A 174 4.03 -2.68 -12.71
CA ALA A 174 4.01 -3.57 -13.87
C ALA A 174 3.57 -2.84 -15.16
N THR A 175 2.57 -1.96 -15.06
CA THR A 175 2.15 -1.12 -16.18
C THR A 175 3.27 -0.16 -16.60
N ALA A 176 3.89 0.53 -15.65
CA ALA A 176 4.99 1.45 -15.92
C ALA A 176 6.18 0.74 -16.58
N LEU A 177 6.51 -0.48 -16.16
CA LEU A 177 7.55 -1.30 -16.77
C LEU A 177 7.18 -1.71 -18.20
N THR A 178 5.93 -2.13 -18.45
CA THR A 178 5.46 -2.53 -19.78
C THR A 178 5.51 -1.37 -20.78
N LEU A 179 5.14 -0.15 -20.35
CA LEU A 179 5.20 1.06 -21.18
C LEU A 179 6.65 1.48 -21.49
N ARG A 180 7.56 1.38 -20.51
CA ARG A 180 8.99 1.62 -20.73
C ARG A 180 9.59 0.63 -21.72
N ASN A 181 9.16 -0.63 -21.70
CA ASN A 181 9.68 -1.65 -22.60
C ASN A 181 9.10 -1.55 -24.02
N ALA A 182 7.91 -0.98 -24.19
CA ALA A 182 7.40 -0.64 -25.52
C ALA A 182 8.19 0.50 -26.18
N THR A 183 8.83 1.36 -25.39
CA THR A 183 9.59 2.53 -25.86
C THR A 183 11.10 2.31 -25.87
N ALA A 184 11.64 1.44 -25.00
CA ALA A 184 13.06 1.11 -24.92
C ALA A 184 13.41 -0.10 -25.80
N LEU A 185 14.28 0.11 -26.78
CA LEU A 185 14.73 -0.91 -27.75
C LEU A 185 15.49 -2.10 -27.11
N THR A 186 15.90 -1.98 -25.84
CA THR A 186 16.89 -2.85 -25.19
C THR A 186 16.32 -3.91 -24.25
N LEU A 187 15.04 -3.83 -23.86
CA LEU A 187 14.45 -4.74 -22.88
C LEU A 187 13.10 -5.29 -23.36
N ARG A 188 13.16 -6.30 -24.23
CA ARG A 188 11.96 -6.97 -24.77
C ARG A 188 11.39 -7.93 -23.71
N LEU A 189 10.42 -7.46 -22.93
CA LEU A 189 9.61 -8.38 -22.14
C LEU A 189 8.88 -9.36 -23.06
N PRO A 190 8.69 -10.61 -22.60
CA PRO A 190 7.98 -11.58 -23.40
C PRO A 190 6.51 -11.15 -23.57
N PRO A 191 5.89 -11.36 -24.76
CA PRO A 191 4.54 -10.87 -25.06
C PRO A 191 3.45 -11.37 -24.11
N TRP A 192 3.63 -12.55 -23.52
CA TRP A 192 2.70 -13.12 -22.55
C TRP A 192 2.59 -12.25 -21.28
N LEU A 193 3.68 -11.60 -20.87
CA LEU A 193 3.69 -10.77 -19.67
C LEU A 193 2.92 -9.47 -19.88
N ALA A 194 3.08 -8.83 -21.05
CA ALA A 194 2.29 -7.65 -21.42
C ALA A 194 0.78 -7.96 -21.46
N ARG A 195 0.42 -9.14 -21.99
CA ARG A 195 -0.99 -9.62 -22.00
C ARG A 195 -1.51 -9.90 -20.59
N ALA A 196 -0.68 -10.51 -19.73
CA ALA A 196 -1.04 -10.77 -18.35
C ALA A 196 -1.28 -9.47 -17.56
N VAL A 197 -0.42 -8.46 -17.72
CA VAL A 197 -0.60 -7.14 -17.08
C VAL A 197 -1.86 -6.44 -17.60
N ALA A 198 -2.13 -6.50 -18.91
CA ALA A 198 -3.36 -5.93 -19.48
C ALA A 198 -4.62 -6.61 -18.93
N LEU A 199 -4.61 -7.95 -18.82
CA LEU A 199 -5.72 -8.72 -18.26
C LEU A 199 -5.90 -8.43 -16.76
N ALA A 200 -4.81 -8.38 -16.00
CA ALA A 200 -4.82 -8.06 -14.58
C ALA A 200 -5.34 -6.64 -14.33
N ARG A 201 -5.02 -5.68 -15.21
CA ARG A 201 -5.58 -4.33 -15.16
C ARG A 201 -7.07 -4.30 -15.52
N ALA A 202 -7.52 -5.09 -16.50
CA ALA A 202 -8.94 -5.16 -16.88
C ALA A 202 -9.80 -5.85 -15.82
N ARG A 203 -9.24 -6.84 -15.11
CA ARG A 203 -9.91 -7.65 -14.08
C ARG A 203 -9.35 -7.41 -12.70
N HIS A 204 -8.87 -6.20 -12.43
CA HIS A 204 -8.15 -5.84 -11.21
C HIS A 204 -8.94 -6.16 -9.92
N GLY A 205 -10.28 -6.07 -9.96
CA GLY A 205 -11.13 -6.42 -8.83
C GLY A 205 -11.18 -7.92 -8.52
N VAL A 206 -11.02 -8.80 -9.51
CA VAL A 206 -11.17 -10.26 -9.34
C VAL A 206 -10.18 -10.81 -8.33
N VAL A 207 -8.93 -10.37 -8.38
CA VAL A 207 -7.87 -10.83 -7.44
C VAL A 207 -8.25 -10.48 -6.01
N LEU A 208 -8.75 -9.26 -5.77
CA LEU A 208 -9.16 -8.82 -4.44
C LEU A 208 -10.43 -9.55 -3.98
N THR A 209 -11.42 -9.73 -4.86
CA THR A 209 -12.63 -10.50 -4.54
C THR A 209 -12.29 -11.93 -4.15
N VAL A 210 -11.47 -12.62 -4.95
CA VAL A 210 -11.03 -13.99 -4.66
C VAL A 210 -10.29 -14.05 -3.32
N TRP A 211 -9.38 -13.10 -3.06
CA TRP A 211 -8.67 -13.05 -1.79
C TRP A 211 -9.62 -12.87 -0.59
N VAL A 212 -10.56 -11.90 -0.67
CA VAL A 212 -11.56 -11.67 0.39
C VAL A 212 -12.41 -12.92 0.63
N LEU A 213 -12.85 -13.59 -0.44
CA LEU A 213 -13.64 -14.81 -0.34
C LEU A 213 -12.85 -15.93 0.34
N ILE A 214 -11.57 -16.11 0.00
CA ILE A 214 -10.70 -17.12 0.62
C ILE A 214 -10.54 -16.84 2.11
N ILE A 215 -10.22 -15.60 2.50
CA ILE A 215 -10.03 -15.24 3.92
C ILE A 215 -11.35 -15.39 4.69
N THR A 216 -12.46 -14.95 4.11
CA THR A 216 -13.79 -15.09 4.73
C THR A 216 -14.16 -16.55 4.92
N ALA A 217 -13.95 -17.39 3.90
CA ALA A 217 -14.19 -18.83 3.98
C ALA A 217 -13.33 -19.48 5.07
N ALA A 218 -12.03 -19.14 5.15
CA ALA A 218 -11.14 -19.67 6.18
C ALA A 218 -11.56 -19.25 7.61
N ILE A 219 -12.04 -18.01 7.79
CA ILE A 219 -12.60 -17.54 9.06
C ILE A 219 -13.88 -18.32 9.41
N LEU A 220 -14.81 -18.45 8.47
CA LEU A 220 -16.08 -19.14 8.69
C LEU A 220 -15.87 -20.63 9.01
N GLU A 221 -15.00 -21.32 8.26
CA GLU A 221 -14.65 -22.72 8.49
C GLU A 221 -14.04 -22.90 9.88
N ARG A 222 -13.08 -22.04 10.26
CA ARG A 222 -12.36 -22.19 11.52
C ARG A 222 -13.25 -21.99 12.75
N PHE A 223 -14.21 -21.08 12.68
CA PHE A 223 -15.07 -20.69 13.80
C PHE A 223 -16.50 -21.19 13.67
N TRP A 224 -16.76 -22.13 12.74
CA TRP A 224 -18.11 -22.61 12.40
C TRP A 224 -18.94 -23.02 13.62
N LEU A 225 -18.34 -23.82 14.52
CA LEU A 225 -19.01 -24.30 15.74
C LEU A 225 -19.48 -23.18 16.67
N TYR A 226 -18.73 -22.08 16.75
CA TYR A 226 -19.14 -20.91 17.53
C TYR A 226 -20.30 -20.17 16.84
N TRP A 227 -20.24 -20.01 15.52
CA TRP A 227 -21.29 -19.33 14.77
C TRP A 227 -22.61 -20.11 14.77
N SER A 228 -22.57 -21.45 14.69
CA SER A 228 -23.78 -22.26 14.76
C SER A 228 -24.51 -22.07 16.09
N THR A 229 -23.78 -21.95 17.21
CA THR A 229 -24.38 -21.71 18.53
C THR A 229 -25.04 -20.34 18.73
N LEU A 230 -24.87 -19.41 17.79
CA LEU A 230 -25.52 -18.09 17.80
C LEU A 230 -26.80 -18.04 16.96
N VAL A 231 -26.98 -19.02 16.07
CA VAL A 231 -28.14 -19.11 15.16
C VAL A 231 -29.23 -20.02 15.74
N ASP A 232 -28.84 -20.95 16.63
CA ASP A 232 -29.73 -21.77 17.46
C ASP A 232 -30.20 -21.04 18.72
#